data_AF-A0A7W0JDT8-F1
#
_entry.id   AF-A0A7W0JDT8-F1
#
_cell.length_a   1.000
_cell.length_b   1.000
_cell.length_c   1.000
_cell.angle_alpha   90.00
_cell.angle_beta   90.00
_cell.angle_gamma   90.00
#
_symmetry.space_group_name_H-M   'P 1'
#
loop_
_entity.id
_entity.type
_entity.pdbx_description
1 polymer ?
#
loop_
_entity_poly.entity_id
_entity_poly.type
_entity_poly.pdbx_seq_one_letter_code
_entity_poly.pdbx_strand_id
1 'polypeptide(L)'
;MKKLEQKIEIGSYGESELAALIRNMTPEEIQEYASQMNLGQITTISPLLTEVAEPQWKLKLTGLFQGITAVEALEALGSTLTLEQLLELLDFSTVNKEQVWKLFPIFVAIPHQLFSELLFEIPEKRKHQLQQLCVTEPLQHHLILFVHEVKRLFDQIQNRFLEQKQKIRILKVLELEPQEFENLKSEFVEFQQSIHKICCKIENALSLAWNAHSSDLVEVLSGYRERYERFLFSVIGQPSSQFVRASGLYLELEEHLSSVFDTDQDEFDALDDKEPAIEALSRFSVWYVEDYWKLGLLPKVTDPNALALPLLGGDAELLQHYRQEVEDNLNAIGLRTVYDLKQNHLVSKSLLHHYILRKLKQV
;
A
#
# COMPACT_ATOMS: atom_id res chain seq x y z
N MET A 1 0.92 9.95 -51.49
CA MET A 1 0.86 8.69 -52.28
C MET A 1 2.21 8.24 -52.82
N LYS A 2 2.83 8.85 -53.85
CA LYS A 2 4.12 8.33 -54.41
C LYS A 2 5.30 8.20 -53.43
N LYS A 3 5.36 9.02 -52.36
CA LYS A 3 6.38 8.90 -51.29
C LYS A 3 6.09 7.81 -50.25
N LEU A 4 4.81 7.43 -50.07
CA LEU A 4 4.42 6.31 -49.22
C LEU A 4 4.60 4.99 -49.97
N GLU A 5 4.22 4.93 -51.26
CA GLU A 5 4.38 3.74 -52.10
C GLU A 5 5.85 3.29 -52.25
N GLN A 6 6.83 4.21 -52.24
CA GLN A 6 8.26 3.88 -52.23
C GLN A 6 8.81 3.44 -50.86
N LYS A 7 8.06 3.63 -49.77
CA LYS A 7 8.40 3.12 -48.43
C LYS A 7 7.66 1.81 -48.10
N ILE A 8 6.85 1.29 -49.03
CA ILE A 8 5.97 0.12 -48.83
C ILE A 8 6.61 -1.19 -49.36
N GLU A 9 7.94 -1.29 -49.49
CA GLU A 9 8.62 -2.60 -49.53
C GLU A 9 8.82 -3.10 -48.08
N ILE A 10 7.69 -3.35 -47.42
CA ILE A 10 7.59 -3.65 -46.00
C ILE A 10 7.63 -5.16 -45.81
N GLY A 11 8.85 -5.68 -45.75
CA GLY A 11 9.11 -7.03 -45.26
C GLY A 11 10.17 -7.07 -44.14
N SER A 12 10.94 -5.99 -43.94
CA SER A 12 12.17 -6.08 -43.14
C SER A 12 12.60 -4.80 -42.43
N TYR A 13 11.70 -3.85 -42.15
CA TYR A 13 12.10 -2.69 -41.34
C TYR A 13 12.47 -3.17 -39.93
N GLY A 14 13.70 -2.86 -39.50
CA GLY A 14 14.10 -3.09 -38.12
C GLY A 14 13.29 -2.20 -37.17
N GLU A 15 13.20 -2.56 -35.89
CA GLU A 15 12.47 -1.78 -34.87
C GLU A 15 12.89 -0.31 -34.84
N SER A 16 14.18 -0.03 -35.05
CA SER A 16 14.75 1.32 -35.09
C SER A 16 14.27 2.15 -36.29
N GLU A 17 14.04 1.52 -37.44
CA GLU A 17 13.58 2.19 -38.66
C GLU A 17 12.08 2.49 -38.59
N LEU A 18 11.29 1.56 -38.03
CA LEU A 18 9.88 1.80 -37.75
C LEU A 18 9.71 2.92 -36.72
N ALA A 19 10.50 2.95 -35.65
CA ALA A 19 10.47 4.03 -34.67
C ALA A 19 10.75 5.40 -35.30
N ALA A 20 11.78 5.50 -36.15
CA ALA A 20 12.10 6.72 -36.88
C ALA A 20 11.00 7.10 -37.88
N LEU A 21 10.35 6.12 -38.51
CA LEU A 21 9.24 6.35 -39.42
C LEU A 21 8.02 6.95 -38.68
N ILE A 22 7.55 6.31 -37.61
CA ILE A 22 6.40 6.77 -36.81
C ILE A 22 6.63 8.20 -36.32
N ARG A 23 7.85 8.52 -35.86
CA ARG A 23 8.19 9.87 -35.38
C ARG A 23 7.97 10.95 -36.41
N ASN A 24 8.27 10.64 -37.66
CA ASN A 24 8.15 11.59 -38.77
C ASN A 24 6.75 11.59 -39.42
N MET A 25 5.91 10.60 -39.14
CA MET A 25 4.55 10.53 -39.67
C MET A 25 3.60 11.43 -38.88
N THR A 26 2.67 12.08 -39.56
CA THR A 26 1.54 12.75 -38.90
C THR A 26 0.49 11.72 -38.43
N PRO A 27 -0.41 12.07 -37.50
CA PRO A 27 -1.50 11.19 -37.08
C PRO A 27 -2.36 10.68 -38.26
N GLU A 28 -2.63 11.54 -39.25
CA GLU A 28 -3.40 11.20 -40.45
C GLU A 28 -2.65 10.22 -41.35
N GLU A 29 -1.33 10.41 -41.52
CA GLU A 29 -0.50 9.46 -42.28
C GLU A 29 -0.46 8.09 -41.61
N ILE A 30 -0.41 8.04 -40.27
CA ILE A 30 -0.48 6.78 -39.51
C ILE A 30 -1.84 6.12 -39.72
N GLN A 31 -2.93 6.89 -39.68
CA GLN A 31 -4.28 6.37 -39.92
C GLN A 31 -4.43 5.76 -41.31
N GLU A 32 -3.95 6.43 -42.37
CA GLU A 32 -3.99 5.87 -43.72
C GLU A 32 -3.18 4.57 -43.82
N TYR A 33 -1.99 4.56 -43.20
CA TYR A 33 -1.04 3.46 -43.29
C TYR A 33 -1.44 2.24 -42.42
N ALA A 34 -2.15 2.47 -41.31
CA ALA A 34 -2.56 1.42 -40.37
C ALA A 34 -3.42 0.32 -41.01
N SER A 35 -4.19 0.65 -42.04
CA SER A 35 -5.00 -0.32 -42.80
C SER A 35 -4.18 -1.35 -43.58
N GLN A 36 -2.89 -1.07 -43.80
CA GLN A 36 -1.95 -1.89 -44.57
C GLN A 36 -0.88 -2.56 -43.70
N MET A 37 -0.85 -2.24 -42.40
CA MET A 37 0.13 -2.80 -41.48
C MET A 37 -0.14 -4.28 -41.23
N ASN A 38 0.92 -5.09 -41.25
CA ASN A 38 0.85 -6.45 -40.75
C ASN A 38 0.90 -6.49 -39.20
N LEU A 39 0.57 -7.64 -38.62
CA LEU A 39 0.51 -7.82 -37.16
C LEU A 39 1.84 -7.47 -36.47
N GLY A 40 2.97 -7.90 -37.04
CA GLY A 40 4.30 -7.65 -36.48
C GLY A 40 4.67 -6.16 -36.43
N GLN A 41 4.20 -5.38 -37.41
CA GLN A 41 4.36 -3.92 -37.37
C GLN A 41 3.53 -3.30 -36.25
N ILE A 42 2.27 -3.71 -36.08
CA ILE A 42 1.38 -3.16 -35.04
C ILE A 42 1.97 -3.43 -33.66
N THR A 43 2.41 -4.67 -33.39
CA THR A 43 3.02 -5.05 -32.11
C THR A 43 4.34 -4.33 -31.85
N THR A 44 5.07 -3.91 -32.90
CA THR A 44 6.30 -3.13 -32.77
C THR A 44 6.02 -1.64 -32.54
N ILE A 45 5.01 -1.08 -33.23
CA ILE A 45 4.67 0.35 -33.22
C ILE A 45 3.99 0.74 -31.91
N SER A 46 3.05 -0.07 -31.43
CA SER A 46 2.21 0.28 -30.28
C SER A 46 3.02 0.61 -29.01
N PRO A 47 4.03 -0.17 -28.59
CA PRO A 47 4.86 0.17 -27.43
C PRO A 47 5.68 1.47 -27.58
N LEU A 48 5.94 1.91 -28.81
CA LEU A 48 6.69 3.13 -29.11
C LEU A 48 5.83 4.40 -28.99
N LEU A 49 4.50 4.26 -28.98
CA LEU A 49 3.56 5.37 -28.84
C LEU A 49 3.34 5.71 -27.36
N THR A 50 4.39 6.14 -26.68
CA THR A 50 4.37 6.58 -25.26
C THR A 50 4.90 7.99 -25.12
N GLU A 51 4.55 8.68 -24.02
CA GLU A 51 4.95 10.07 -23.77
C GLU A 51 6.47 10.28 -23.84
N VAL A 52 7.24 9.31 -23.34
CA VAL A 52 8.71 9.36 -23.35
C VAL A 52 9.29 9.29 -24.75
N ALA A 53 8.69 8.50 -25.64
CA ALA A 53 9.24 8.19 -26.95
C ALA A 53 8.70 9.09 -28.08
N GLU A 54 7.50 9.65 -27.90
CA GLU A 54 6.75 10.37 -28.92
C GLU A 54 5.81 11.45 -28.30
N PRO A 55 6.10 12.76 -28.47
CA PRO A 55 5.30 13.82 -27.85
C PRO A 55 3.83 13.86 -28.31
N GLN A 56 3.52 13.38 -29.52
CA GLN A 56 2.16 13.33 -30.06
C GLN A 56 1.53 11.93 -29.97
N TRP A 57 2.02 11.09 -29.04
CA TRP A 57 1.65 9.67 -29.02
C TRP A 57 0.15 9.42 -28.94
N LYS A 58 -0.61 10.24 -28.21
CA LYS A 58 -2.07 10.11 -28.09
C LYS A 58 -2.77 10.22 -29.44
N LEU A 59 -2.45 11.26 -30.20
CA LEU A 59 -3.02 11.50 -31.53
C LEU A 59 -2.58 10.41 -32.52
N LYS A 60 -1.33 9.97 -32.43
CA LYS A 60 -0.80 8.90 -33.29
C LYS A 60 -1.41 7.54 -32.96
N LEU A 61 -1.67 7.26 -31.68
CA LEU A 61 -2.36 6.05 -31.21
C LEU A 61 -3.82 6.03 -31.65
N THR A 62 -4.54 7.14 -31.53
CA THR A 62 -5.92 7.23 -32.01
C THR A 62 -5.99 7.14 -33.53
N GLY A 63 -5.05 7.75 -34.26
CA GLY A 63 -4.89 7.57 -35.71
C GLY A 63 -4.65 6.11 -36.09
N LEU A 64 -3.73 5.42 -35.41
CA LEU A 64 -3.48 3.99 -35.58
C LEU A 64 -4.76 3.18 -35.37
N PHE A 65 -5.45 3.38 -34.25
CA PHE A 65 -6.70 2.70 -33.91
C PHE A 65 -7.82 2.96 -34.92
N GLN A 66 -7.97 4.19 -35.40
CA GLN A 66 -8.94 4.55 -36.43
C GLN A 66 -8.65 3.87 -37.77
N GLY A 67 -7.38 3.76 -38.15
CA GLY A 67 -6.98 3.20 -39.44
C GLY A 67 -7.00 1.68 -39.51
N ILE A 68 -6.84 0.98 -38.37
CA ILE A 68 -6.97 -0.48 -38.33
C ILE A 68 -8.42 -0.89 -38.62
N THR A 69 -8.62 -1.80 -39.56
CA THR A 69 -9.92 -2.37 -39.92
C THR A 69 -10.04 -3.87 -39.64
N ALA A 70 -8.92 -4.60 -39.65
CA ALA A 70 -8.88 -6.03 -39.38
C ALA A 70 -8.99 -6.34 -37.88
N VAL A 71 -9.70 -7.41 -37.53
CA VAL A 71 -9.95 -7.83 -36.14
C VAL A 71 -8.65 -8.30 -35.49
N GLU A 72 -7.88 -9.11 -36.21
CA GLU A 72 -6.60 -9.68 -35.75
C GLU A 72 -5.56 -8.58 -35.47
N ALA A 73 -5.63 -7.49 -36.23
CA ALA A 73 -4.78 -6.31 -36.03
C ALA A 73 -5.17 -5.52 -34.77
N LEU A 74 -6.46 -5.46 -34.41
CA LEU A 74 -6.93 -4.86 -33.15
C LEU A 74 -6.58 -5.74 -31.95
N GLU A 75 -6.65 -7.07 -32.09
CA GLU A 75 -6.16 -8.01 -31.08
C GLU A 75 -4.64 -7.85 -30.88
N ALA A 76 -3.87 -7.79 -31.96
CA ALA A 76 -2.43 -7.54 -31.89
C ALA A 76 -2.11 -6.22 -31.18
N LEU A 77 -2.86 -5.14 -31.49
CA LEU A 77 -2.75 -3.87 -30.77
C LEU A 77 -3.03 -4.08 -29.28
N GLY A 78 -4.16 -4.71 -28.92
CA GLY A 78 -4.55 -4.96 -27.54
C GLY A 78 -3.51 -5.72 -26.71
N SER A 79 -2.81 -6.66 -27.32
CA SER A 79 -1.76 -7.45 -26.65
C SER A 79 -0.53 -6.66 -26.21
N THR A 80 -0.31 -5.46 -26.79
CA THR A 80 0.88 -4.63 -26.53
C THR A 80 0.56 -3.29 -25.86
N LEU A 81 -0.71 -2.99 -25.59
CA LEU A 81 -1.10 -1.73 -24.95
C LEU A 81 -0.58 -1.65 -23.51
N THR A 82 -0.15 -0.45 -23.13
CA THR A 82 -0.01 -0.07 -21.72
C THR A 82 -1.34 0.41 -21.16
N LEU A 83 -1.43 0.58 -19.82
CA LEU A 83 -2.65 1.05 -19.18
C LEU A 83 -3.04 2.44 -19.68
N GLU A 84 -2.06 3.33 -19.78
CA GLU A 84 -2.26 4.69 -20.27
C GLU A 84 -2.81 4.73 -21.71
N GLN A 85 -2.29 3.85 -22.57
CA GLN A 85 -2.75 3.74 -23.95
C GLN A 85 -4.17 3.19 -24.04
N LEU A 86 -4.50 2.15 -23.26
CA LEU A 86 -5.85 1.61 -23.19
C LEU A 86 -6.85 2.66 -22.69
N LEU A 87 -6.48 3.42 -21.67
CA LEU A 87 -7.29 4.52 -21.13
C LEU A 87 -7.53 5.64 -22.15
N GLU A 88 -6.52 5.98 -22.96
CA GLU A 88 -6.65 6.94 -24.06
C GLU A 88 -7.62 6.42 -25.15
N LEU A 89 -7.54 5.13 -25.52
CA LEU A 89 -8.46 4.53 -26.48
C LEU A 89 -9.91 4.49 -25.99
N LEU A 90 -10.12 4.29 -24.68
CA LEU A 90 -11.44 4.40 -24.05
C LEU A 90 -11.96 5.85 -24.19
N ASP A 91 -11.18 6.84 -23.78
CA ASP A 91 -11.56 8.26 -23.89
C ASP A 91 -11.90 8.66 -25.34
N PHE A 92 -11.06 8.26 -26.29
CA PHE A 92 -11.30 8.51 -27.70
C PHE A 92 -12.63 7.89 -28.17
N SER A 93 -12.89 6.64 -27.78
CA SER A 93 -14.11 5.92 -28.16
C SER A 93 -15.37 6.47 -27.46
N THR A 94 -15.23 7.18 -26.33
CA THR A 94 -16.34 7.90 -25.69
C THR A 94 -16.83 9.05 -26.56
N VAL A 95 -15.88 9.76 -27.20
CA VAL A 95 -16.19 10.87 -28.11
C VAL A 95 -16.63 10.35 -29.48
N ASN A 96 -16.00 9.27 -29.97
CA ASN A 96 -16.22 8.72 -31.29
C ASN A 96 -16.97 7.38 -31.24
N LYS A 97 -18.29 7.46 -30.99
CA LYS A 97 -19.15 6.29 -30.75
C LYS A 97 -19.16 5.25 -31.88
N GLU A 98 -18.88 5.66 -33.12
CA GLU A 98 -18.82 4.77 -34.29
C GLU A 98 -17.65 3.78 -34.23
N GLN A 99 -16.61 4.08 -33.44
CA GLN A 99 -15.41 3.25 -33.32
C GLN A 99 -15.43 2.34 -32.08
N VAL A 100 -16.48 2.42 -31.24
CA VAL A 100 -16.56 1.67 -29.97
C VAL A 100 -16.44 0.15 -30.17
N TRP A 101 -16.97 -0.37 -31.28
CA TRP A 101 -16.92 -1.80 -31.57
C TRP A 101 -15.49 -2.35 -31.71
N LYS A 102 -14.52 -1.49 -32.06
CA LYS A 102 -13.10 -1.90 -32.16
C LYS A 102 -12.46 -2.20 -30.81
N LEU A 103 -13.08 -1.77 -29.71
CA LEU A 103 -12.61 -2.10 -28.37
C LEU A 103 -12.82 -3.59 -28.05
N PHE A 104 -13.80 -4.26 -28.65
CA PHE A 104 -14.07 -5.68 -28.37
C PHE A 104 -12.86 -6.58 -28.66
N PRO A 105 -12.27 -6.59 -29.87
CA PRO A 105 -11.06 -7.38 -30.14
C PRO A 105 -9.85 -6.93 -29.32
N ILE A 106 -9.76 -5.65 -28.95
CA ILE A 106 -8.72 -5.21 -28.00
C ILE A 106 -8.88 -5.94 -26.67
N PHE A 107 -10.09 -5.96 -26.09
CA PHE A 107 -10.36 -6.63 -24.81
C PHE A 107 -10.20 -8.16 -24.87
N VAL A 108 -10.34 -8.77 -26.05
CA VAL A 108 -10.02 -10.20 -26.23
C VAL A 108 -8.54 -10.46 -25.96
N ALA A 109 -7.66 -9.57 -26.43
CA ALA A 109 -6.22 -9.81 -26.42
C ALA A 109 -5.44 -9.13 -25.29
N ILE A 110 -6.06 -8.21 -24.53
CA ILE A 110 -5.34 -7.56 -23.42
C ILE A 110 -4.88 -8.58 -22.38
N PRO A 111 -3.66 -8.42 -21.82
CA PRO A 111 -3.24 -9.23 -20.68
C PRO A 111 -4.19 -9.04 -19.48
N HIS A 112 -4.48 -10.12 -18.77
CA HIS A 112 -5.34 -10.05 -17.59
C HIS A 112 -4.78 -9.11 -16.50
N GLN A 113 -3.46 -9.04 -16.37
CA GLN A 113 -2.79 -8.11 -15.44
C GLN A 113 -3.15 -6.66 -15.76
N LEU A 114 -3.16 -6.29 -17.04
CA LEU A 114 -3.54 -4.95 -17.51
C LEU A 114 -5.01 -4.64 -17.17
N PHE A 115 -5.90 -5.63 -17.31
CA PHE A 115 -7.29 -5.49 -16.88
C PHE A 115 -7.43 -5.32 -15.36
N SER A 116 -6.68 -6.09 -14.57
CA SER A 116 -6.68 -5.97 -13.11
C SER A 116 -6.13 -4.61 -12.64
N GLU A 117 -5.14 -4.05 -13.34
CA GLU A 117 -4.65 -2.68 -13.13
C GLU A 117 -5.70 -1.64 -13.52
N LEU A 118 -6.36 -1.84 -14.67
CA LEU A 118 -7.46 -0.99 -15.12
C LEU A 118 -8.52 -0.87 -14.02
N LEU A 119 -8.97 -1.98 -13.43
CA LEU A 119 -9.95 -1.99 -12.33
C LEU A 119 -9.58 -1.13 -11.13
N PHE A 120 -8.29 -0.86 -10.88
CA PHE A 120 -7.87 0.01 -9.79
C PHE A 120 -7.93 1.49 -10.18
N GLU A 121 -7.59 1.81 -11.43
CA GLU A 121 -7.40 3.20 -11.88
C GLU A 121 -8.58 3.77 -12.68
N ILE A 122 -9.72 3.06 -12.81
CA ILE A 122 -10.86 3.52 -13.62
C ILE A 122 -11.39 4.87 -13.09
N PRO A 123 -11.20 5.99 -13.81
CA PRO A 123 -11.85 7.23 -13.46
C PRO A 123 -13.35 7.11 -13.74
N GLU A 124 -14.19 7.74 -12.92
CA GLU A 124 -15.66 7.62 -13.02
C GLU A 124 -16.22 7.88 -14.43
N LYS A 125 -15.62 8.80 -15.20
CA LYS A 125 -16.01 9.06 -16.60
C LYS A 125 -15.83 7.83 -17.51
N ARG A 126 -14.73 7.09 -17.36
CA ARG A 126 -14.39 5.90 -18.17
C ARG A 126 -15.13 4.66 -17.69
N LYS A 127 -15.52 4.62 -16.42
CA LYS A 127 -16.30 3.55 -15.80
C LYS A 127 -17.62 3.30 -16.54
N HIS A 128 -18.34 4.38 -16.89
CA HIS A 128 -19.62 4.24 -17.59
C HIS A 128 -19.48 3.56 -18.97
N GLN A 129 -18.40 3.85 -19.69
CA GLN A 129 -18.13 3.22 -20.98
C GLN A 129 -17.78 1.74 -20.82
N LEU A 130 -16.94 1.40 -19.84
CA LEU A 130 -16.64 0.00 -19.53
C LEU A 130 -17.89 -0.78 -19.12
N GLN A 131 -18.82 -0.16 -18.37
CA GLN A 131 -20.10 -0.76 -18.03
C GLN A 131 -20.93 -1.12 -19.28
N GLN A 132 -20.95 -0.24 -20.29
CA GLN A 132 -21.64 -0.51 -21.56
C GLN A 132 -21.00 -1.66 -22.34
N LEU A 133 -19.67 -1.78 -22.30
CA LEU A 133 -18.92 -2.84 -22.96
C LEU A 133 -19.01 -4.18 -22.21
N CYS A 134 -19.27 -4.16 -20.91
CA CYS A 134 -19.22 -5.33 -20.03
C CYS A 134 -20.28 -6.41 -20.35
N VAL A 135 -21.28 -6.07 -21.15
CA VAL A 135 -22.25 -7.05 -21.68
C VAL A 135 -21.58 -8.06 -22.63
N THR A 136 -20.35 -7.79 -23.08
CA THR A 136 -19.62 -8.67 -23.99
C THR A 136 -18.79 -9.74 -23.29
N GLU A 137 -18.64 -10.88 -23.97
CA GLU A 137 -17.88 -12.03 -23.49
C GLU A 137 -16.44 -11.73 -23.08
N PRO A 138 -15.63 -10.89 -23.79
CA PRO A 138 -14.25 -10.65 -23.41
C PRO A 138 -14.10 -10.03 -22.02
N LEU A 139 -14.95 -9.03 -21.71
CA LEU A 139 -14.93 -8.40 -20.38
C LEU A 139 -15.49 -9.32 -19.30
N GLN A 140 -16.51 -10.12 -19.60
CA GLN A 140 -17.00 -11.14 -18.67
C GLN A 140 -15.93 -12.20 -18.37
N HIS A 141 -15.17 -12.63 -19.38
CA HIS A 141 -14.05 -13.54 -19.20
C HIS A 141 -12.99 -12.95 -18.26
N HIS A 142 -12.60 -11.70 -18.46
CA HIS A 142 -11.66 -11.01 -17.57
C HIS A 142 -12.19 -10.86 -16.14
N LEU A 143 -13.50 -10.64 -15.95
CA LEU A 143 -14.12 -10.63 -14.62
C LEU A 143 -14.08 -12.02 -13.96
N ILE A 144 -14.30 -13.10 -14.71
CA ILE A 144 -14.16 -14.47 -14.20
C ILE A 144 -12.72 -14.75 -13.77
N LEU A 145 -11.73 -14.38 -14.59
CA LEU A 145 -10.32 -14.49 -14.23
C LEU A 145 -9.99 -13.67 -12.98
N PHE A 146 -10.55 -12.46 -12.87
CA PHE A 146 -10.37 -11.61 -11.70
C PHE A 146 -10.95 -12.23 -10.43
N VAL A 147 -12.10 -12.92 -10.50
CA VAL A 147 -12.64 -13.68 -9.36
C VAL A 147 -11.66 -14.74 -8.86
N HIS A 148 -11.01 -15.48 -9.77
CA HIS A 148 -9.99 -16.44 -9.40
C HIS A 148 -8.72 -15.78 -8.83
N GLU A 149 -8.34 -14.62 -9.38
CA GLU A 149 -7.25 -13.79 -8.84
C GLU A 149 -7.55 -13.36 -7.40
N VAL A 150 -8.74 -12.80 -7.14
CA VAL A 150 -9.19 -12.34 -5.81
C VAL A 150 -9.19 -13.47 -4.79
N LYS A 151 -9.59 -14.68 -5.18
CA LYS A 151 -9.50 -15.86 -4.31
C LYS A 151 -8.06 -16.12 -3.91
N ARG A 152 -7.15 -16.21 -4.87
CA ARG A 152 -5.73 -16.47 -4.63
C ARG A 152 -5.09 -15.36 -3.76
N LEU A 153 -5.43 -14.11 -4.03
CA LEU A 153 -4.97 -12.97 -3.24
C LEU A 153 -5.46 -13.06 -1.79
N PHE A 154 -6.66 -13.57 -1.56
CA PHE A 154 -7.20 -13.72 -0.21
C PHE A 154 -6.41 -14.77 0.57
N ASP A 155 -6.08 -15.91 -0.05
CA ASP A 155 -5.24 -16.94 0.57
C ASP A 155 -3.84 -16.39 0.90
N GLN A 156 -3.26 -15.55 0.03
CA GLN A 156 -1.99 -14.86 0.28
C GLN A 156 -2.08 -13.88 1.46
N ILE A 157 -3.18 -13.13 1.56
CA ILE A 157 -3.44 -12.22 2.68
C ILE A 157 -3.55 -13.00 3.99
N GLN A 158 -4.23 -14.14 3.99
CA GLN A 158 -4.33 -15.00 5.18
C GLN A 158 -2.95 -15.49 5.65
N ASN A 159 -2.09 -15.92 4.72
CA ASN A 159 -0.72 -16.32 5.04
C ASN A 159 0.10 -15.14 5.60
N ARG A 160 0.04 -13.98 4.94
CA ARG A 160 0.71 -12.76 5.42
C ARG A 160 0.22 -12.32 6.81
N PHE A 161 -1.06 -12.49 7.10
CA PHE A 161 -1.61 -12.25 8.44
C PHE A 161 -1.02 -13.21 9.48
N LEU A 162 -0.92 -14.51 9.18
CA LEU A 162 -0.32 -15.48 10.10
C LEU A 162 1.16 -15.17 10.35
N GLU A 163 1.90 -14.74 9.32
CA GLU A 163 3.29 -14.28 9.46
C GLU A 163 3.39 -13.06 10.38
N GLN A 164 2.53 -12.05 10.20
CA GLN A 164 2.50 -10.86 11.05
C GLN A 164 2.15 -11.21 12.50
N LYS A 165 1.16 -12.08 12.71
CA LYS A 165 0.80 -12.59 14.03
C LYS A 165 1.95 -13.33 14.70
N GLN A 166 2.69 -14.15 13.95
CA GLN A 166 3.89 -14.82 14.46
C GLN A 166 5.00 -13.82 14.81
N LYS A 167 5.21 -12.80 13.97
CA LYS A 167 6.18 -11.71 14.25
C LYS A 167 5.86 -11.00 15.57
N ILE A 168 4.60 -10.68 15.84
CA ILE A 168 4.18 -10.09 17.13
C ILE A 168 4.56 -11.02 18.29
N ARG A 169 4.23 -12.32 18.20
CA ARG A 169 4.45 -13.27 19.29
C ARG A 169 5.92 -13.51 19.63
N ILE A 170 6.79 -13.48 18.64
CA ILE A 170 8.24 -13.67 18.86
C ILE A 170 8.98 -12.36 19.17
N LEU A 171 8.26 -11.24 19.16
CA LEU A 171 8.83 -9.93 19.43
C LEU A 171 9.35 -9.89 20.86
N LYS A 172 10.65 -9.65 21.00
CA LYS A 172 11.29 -9.44 22.29
C LYS A 172 11.05 -8.02 22.76
N VAL A 173 9.95 -7.80 23.47
CA VAL A 173 9.44 -6.47 23.81
C VAL A 173 10.48 -5.60 24.53
N LEU A 174 11.23 -6.16 25.49
CA LEU A 174 12.23 -5.43 26.26
C LEU A 174 13.50 -5.06 25.47
N GLU A 175 13.78 -5.75 24.36
CA GLU A 175 14.92 -5.50 23.47
C GLU A 175 14.51 -4.65 22.25
N LEU A 176 13.26 -4.17 22.20
CA LEU A 176 12.70 -3.52 21.02
C LEU A 176 13.35 -2.15 20.76
N GLU A 177 13.94 -2.00 19.58
CA GLU A 177 14.54 -0.75 19.13
C GLU A 177 13.53 0.17 18.42
N PRO A 178 13.70 1.51 18.47
CA PRO A 178 12.77 2.45 17.83
C PRO A 178 12.56 2.21 16.34
N GLN A 179 13.62 1.88 15.60
CA GLN A 179 13.53 1.62 14.16
C GLN A 179 12.74 0.34 13.86
N GLU A 180 12.91 -0.70 14.68
CA GLU A 180 12.20 -1.97 14.51
C GLU A 180 10.70 -1.78 14.77
N PHE A 181 10.36 -0.99 15.79
CA PHE A 181 8.97 -0.68 16.10
C PHE A 181 8.29 0.15 15.00
N GLU A 182 8.97 1.16 14.47
CA GLU A 182 8.42 1.96 13.36
C GLU A 182 8.30 1.12 12.07
N ASN A 183 9.27 0.25 11.78
CA ASN A 183 9.16 -0.68 10.66
C ASN A 183 7.94 -1.60 10.80
N LEU A 184 7.69 -2.15 11.99
CA LEU A 184 6.52 -3.00 12.26
C LEU A 184 5.21 -2.25 12.01
N LYS A 185 5.11 -0.99 12.45
CA LYS A 185 3.94 -0.14 12.16
C LYS A 185 3.76 0.11 10.67
N SER A 186 4.85 0.44 9.96
CA SER A 186 4.79 0.66 8.51
C SER A 186 4.34 -0.61 7.78
N GLU A 187 4.81 -1.79 8.19
CA GLU A 187 4.37 -3.06 7.61
C GLU A 187 2.85 -3.29 7.77
N PHE A 188 2.27 -2.90 8.92
CA PHE A 188 0.82 -3.03 9.14
C PHE A 188 0.03 -2.07 8.25
N VAL A 189 0.50 -0.83 8.11
CA VAL A 189 -0.12 0.18 7.25
C VAL A 189 -0.06 -0.27 5.78
N GLU A 190 1.09 -0.75 5.31
CA GLU A 190 1.25 -1.29 3.97
C GLU A 190 0.34 -2.51 3.74
N PHE A 191 0.18 -3.36 4.75
CA PHE A 191 -0.69 -4.52 4.68
C PHE A 191 -2.17 -4.09 4.54
N GLN A 192 -2.64 -3.15 5.37
CA GLN A 192 -3.97 -2.55 5.24
C GLN A 192 -4.20 -1.92 3.86
N GLN A 193 -3.24 -1.13 3.38
CA GLN A 193 -3.32 -0.48 2.07
C GLN A 193 -3.41 -1.52 0.94
N SER A 194 -2.67 -2.62 1.01
CA SER A 194 -2.74 -3.68 -0.01
C SER A 194 -4.14 -4.31 -0.11
N ILE A 195 -4.81 -4.49 1.03
CA ILE A 195 -6.18 -5.03 1.10
C ILE A 195 -7.18 -3.99 0.59
N HIS A 196 -7.02 -2.72 0.97
CA HIS A 196 -7.87 -1.64 0.49
C HIS A 196 -7.82 -1.52 -1.04
N LYS A 197 -6.63 -1.61 -1.65
CA LYS A 197 -6.48 -1.63 -3.11
C LYS A 197 -7.27 -2.78 -3.76
N ILE A 198 -7.27 -3.97 -3.16
CA ILE A 198 -8.05 -5.11 -3.65
C ILE A 198 -9.55 -4.85 -3.50
N CYS A 199 -10.00 -4.29 -2.36
CA CYS A 199 -11.39 -3.89 -2.20
C CYS A 199 -11.84 -2.91 -3.30
N CYS A 200 -11.05 -1.89 -3.61
CA CYS A 200 -11.38 -0.96 -4.70
C CYS A 200 -11.53 -1.66 -6.06
N LYS A 201 -10.62 -2.61 -6.37
CA LYS A 201 -10.75 -3.43 -7.59
C LYS A 201 -12.02 -4.27 -7.58
N ILE A 202 -12.37 -4.89 -6.45
CA ILE A 202 -13.61 -5.67 -6.29
C ILE A 202 -14.84 -4.78 -6.48
N GLU A 203 -14.87 -3.57 -5.93
CA GLU A 203 -15.98 -2.63 -6.08
C GLU A 203 -16.17 -2.20 -7.54
N ASN A 204 -15.08 -1.92 -8.26
CA ASN A 204 -15.15 -1.61 -9.68
C ASN A 204 -15.58 -2.83 -10.51
N ALA A 205 -15.05 -4.02 -10.21
CA ALA A 205 -15.47 -5.27 -10.84
C ALA A 205 -16.96 -5.56 -10.59
N LEU A 206 -17.47 -5.33 -9.37
CA LEU A 206 -18.88 -5.44 -9.03
C LEU A 206 -19.73 -4.50 -9.86
N SER A 207 -19.30 -3.25 -9.98
CA SER A 207 -20.00 -2.25 -10.79
C SER A 207 -20.12 -2.70 -12.25
N LEU A 208 -19.06 -3.31 -12.80
CA LEU A 208 -19.07 -3.87 -14.15
C LEU A 208 -19.96 -5.13 -14.24
N ALA A 209 -19.88 -6.05 -13.27
CA ALA A 209 -20.66 -7.28 -13.23
C ALA A 209 -22.17 -7.03 -13.16
N TRP A 210 -22.60 -6.02 -12.39
CA TRP A 210 -24.00 -5.58 -12.34
C TRP A 210 -24.53 -5.15 -13.70
N ASN A 211 -23.72 -4.47 -14.51
CA ASN A 211 -24.10 -4.03 -15.85
C ASN A 211 -24.03 -5.16 -16.89
N ALA A 212 -23.19 -6.18 -16.67
CA ALA A 212 -23.15 -7.37 -17.50
C ALA A 212 -24.35 -8.33 -17.31
N HIS A 213 -25.22 -8.05 -16.34
CA HIS A 213 -26.32 -8.93 -15.92
C HIS A 213 -25.88 -10.35 -15.51
N SER A 214 -24.64 -10.51 -15.05
CA SER A 214 -24.12 -11.79 -14.56
C SER A 214 -24.36 -11.92 -13.05
N SER A 215 -25.49 -12.51 -12.64
CA SER A 215 -25.84 -12.69 -11.23
C SER A 215 -24.76 -13.45 -10.46
N ASP A 216 -24.18 -14.46 -11.08
CA ASP A 216 -23.20 -15.35 -10.45
C ASP A 216 -21.90 -14.58 -10.12
N LEU A 217 -21.42 -13.73 -11.03
CA LEU A 217 -20.28 -12.85 -10.77
C LEU A 217 -20.57 -11.83 -9.66
N VAL A 218 -21.78 -11.26 -9.67
CA VAL A 218 -22.22 -10.31 -8.64
C VAL A 218 -22.21 -10.98 -7.26
N GLU A 219 -22.77 -12.18 -7.13
CA GLU A 219 -22.82 -12.92 -5.87
C GLU A 219 -21.42 -13.24 -5.35
N VAL A 220 -20.56 -13.79 -6.21
CA VAL A 220 -19.20 -14.19 -5.82
C VAL A 220 -18.34 -12.98 -5.44
N LEU A 221 -18.36 -11.92 -6.24
CA LEU A 221 -17.61 -10.69 -5.93
C LEU A 221 -18.14 -9.99 -4.68
N SER A 222 -19.45 -10.01 -4.43
CA SER A 222 -20.05 -9.43 -3.22
C SER A 222 -19.62 -10.22 -1.99
N GLY A 223 -19.59 -11.55 -2.09
CA GLY A 223 -19.07 -12.42 -1.04
C GLY A 223 -17.59 -12.17 -0.74
N TYR A 224 -16.76 -11.93 -1.77
CA TYR A 224 -15.36 -11.54 -1.53
C TYR A 224 -15.26 -10.15 -0.93
N ARG A 225 -16.00 -9.16 -1.41
CA ARG A 225 -16.02 -7.82 -0.81
C ARG A 225 -16.28 -7.88 0.69
N GLU A 226 -17.34 -8.58 1.11
CA GLU A 226 -17.69 -8.73 2.52
C GLU A 226 -16.59 -9.43 3.31
N ARG A 227 -15.96 -10.48 2.75
CA ARG A 227 -14.84 -11.18 3.40
C ARG A 227 -13.63 -10.28 3.59
N TYR A 228 -13.26 -9.51 2.57
CA TYR A 228 -12.13 -8.59 2.61
C TYR A 228 -12.39 -7.42 3.56
N GLU A 229 -13.58 -6.83 3.53
CA GLU A 229 -13.99 -5.78 4.47
C GLU A 229 -13.99 -6.30 5.91
N ARG A 230 -14.59 -7.48 6.16
CA ARG A 230 -14.56 -8.11 7.49
C ARG A 230 -13.13 -8.39 7.94
N PHE A 231 -12.27 -8.88 7.04
CA PHE A 231 -10.87 -9.13 7.35
C PHE A 231 -10.14 -7.84 7.72
N LEU A 232 -10.35 -6.76 6.94
CA LEU A 232 -9.77 -5.45 7.21
C LEU A 232 -10.20 -4.89 8.57
N PHE A 233 -11.51 -4.87 8.86
CA PHE A 233 -12.03 -4.23 10.07
C PHE A 233 -11.95 -5.09 11.34
N SER A 234 -12.10 -6.41 11.22
CA SER A 234 -12.17 -7.32 12.38
C SER A 234 -10.87 -8.06 12.64
N VAL A 235 -10.13 -8.46 11.59
CA VAL A 235 -8.94 -9.30 11.74
C VAL A 235 -7.68 -8.45 11.81
N ILE A 236 -7.51 -7.50 10.90
CA ILE A 236 -6.41 -6.53 10.98
C ILE A 236 -6.76 -5.45 12.00
N GLY A 237 -7.95 -4.89 11.89
CA GLY A 237 -8.46 -3.88 12.81
C GLY A 237 -7.83 -2.52 12.60
N GLN A 238 -7.86 -1.71 13.67
CA GLN A 238 -7.38 -0.34 13.67
C GLN A 238 -6.54 -0.07 14.93
N PRO A 239 -5.57 0.86 14.88
CA PRO A 239 -4.82 1.27 16.05
C PRO A 239 -5.73 1.97 17.07
N SER A 240 -5.31 2.01 18.32
CA SER A 240 -5.99 2.81 19.33
C SER A 240 -5.94 4.29 18.98
N SER A 241 -7.03 5.00 19.31
CA SER A 241 -7.16 6.44 19.22
C SER A 241 -7.90 6.95 20.46
N GLN A 242 -8.01 8.28 20.61
CA GLN A 242 -8.71 8.89 21.74
C GLN A 242 -10.16 8.40 21.92
N PHE A 243 -10.82 7.94 20.85
CA PHE A 243 -12.23 7.55 20.87
C PHE A 243 -12.48 6.07 20.59
N VAL A 244 -11.47 5.35 20.08
CA VAL A 244 -11.63 4.00 19.56
C VAL A 244 -10.51 3.13 20.07
N ARG A 245 -10.85 2.01 20.71
CA ARG A 245 -9.88 1.01 21.16
C ARG A 245 -9.28 0.28 19.97
N ALA A 246 -8.05 -0.19 20.12
CA ALA A 246 -7.43 -1.03 19.13
C ALA A 246 -8.25 -2.31 18.89
N SER A 247 -8.16 -2.85 17.69
CA SER A 247 -8.81 -4.11 17.32
C SER A 247 -7.89 -4.97 16.45
N GLY A 248 -8.21 -6.27 16.33
CA GLY A 248 -7.49 -7.18 15.44
C GLY A 248 -6.00 -7.33 15.79
N LEU A 249 -5.14 -7.26 14.78
CA LEU A 249 -3.68 -7.32 14.94
C LEU A 249 -3.12 -6.18 15.79
N TYR A 250 -3.72 -4.99 15.73
CA TYR A 250 -3.26 -3.87 16.57
C TYR A 250 -3.52 -4.14 18.04
N LEU A 251 -4.66 -4.75 18.37
CA LEU A 251 -4.95 -5.16 19.75
C LEU A 251 -3.97 -6.24 20.22
N GLU A 252 -3.72 -7.27 19.41
CA GLU A 252 -2.76 -8.33 19.76
C GLU A 252 -1.35 -7.76 19.97
N LEU A 253 -0.96 -6.75 19.17
CA LEU A 253 0.30 -6.02 19.38
C LEU A 253 0.26 -5.23 20.69
N GLU A 254 -0.78 -4.42 20.94
CA GLU A 254 -0.89 -3.63 22.16
C GLU A 254 -0.91 -4.47 23.43
N GLU A 255 -1.61 -5.61 23.43
CA GLU A 255 -1.62 -6.58 24.53
C GLU A 255 -0.23 -7.19 24.75
N HIS A 256 0.45 -7.61 23.67
CA HIS A 256 1.80 -8.17 23.76
C HIS A 256 2.84 -7.15 24.24
N LEU A 257 2.70 -5.87 23.84
CA LEU A 257 3.54 -4.79 24.35
C LEU A 257 3.22 -4.50 25.83
N SER A 258 1.94 -4.52 26.20
CA SER A 258 1.48 -4.23 27.57
C SER A 258 1.82 -5.31 28.57
N SER A 259 2.08 -6.55 28.13
CA SER A 259 2.47 -7.67 29.00
C SER A 259 3.79 -7.41 29.77
N VAL A 260 4.56 -6.38 29.40
CA VAL A 260 5.72 -5.93 30.19
C VAL A 260 5.29 -5.36 31.56
N PHE A 261 4.08 -4.79 31.64
CA PHE A 261 3.53 -4.22 32.87
C PHE A 261 2.63 -5.21 33.62
N ASP A 262 2.01 -6.13 32.88
CA ASP A 262 1.06 -7.11 33.39
C ASP A 262 1.81 -8.45 33.57
N THR A 263 2.44 -8.67 34.73
CA THR A 263 3.26 -9.88 34.94
C THR A 263 2.39 -11.06 35.40
N ASP A 264 2.31 -12.12 34.60
CA ASP A 264 1.49 -13.32 34.87
C ASP A 264 1.97 -14.20 36.07
N GLN A 265 3.13 -13.90 36.67
CA GLN A 265 3.78 -14.82 37.62
C GLN A 265 3.59 -14.47 39.10
N ASP A 266 3.21 -13.25 39.45
CA ASP A 266 2.88 -12.84 40.83
C ASP A 266 1.84 -11.70 40.78
N GLU A 267 0.60 -11.96 41.24
CA GLU A 267 -0.50 -10.97 41.28
C GLU A 267 -0.14 -9.69 42.07
N PHE A 268 0.91 -9.72 42.88
CA PHE A 268 1.39 -8.60 43.68
C PHE A 268 2.29 -7.61 42.93
N ASP A 269 2.68 -7.95 41.70
CA ASP A 269 3.70 -7.24 40.93
C ASP A 269 3.15 -6.58 39.64
N ALA A 270 1.90 -6.85 39.26
CA ALA A 270 1.27 -6.19 38.12
C ALA A 270 1.02 -4.71 38.44
N LEU A 271 1.39 -3.82 37.53
CA LEU A 271 1.25 -2.37 37.71
C LEU A 271 -0.09 -1.89 37.14
N ASP A 272 -0.92 -1.25 37.96
CA ASP A 272 -2.16 -0.63 37.49
C ASP A 272 -1.85 0.61 36.62
N ASP A 273 -2.75 0.90 35.68
CA ASP A 273 -2.67 2.03 34.76
C ASP A 273 -2.54 3.39 35.49
N LYS A 274 -3.00 3.46 36.74
CA LYS A 274 -2.95 4.66 37.59
C LYS A 274 -1.64 4.84 38.35
N GLU A 275 -0.79 3.81 38.39
CA GLU A 275 0.46 3.89 39.13
C GLU A 275 1.42 4.90 38.49
N PRO A 276 2.29 5.54 39.29
CA PRO A 276 3.27 6.49 38.77
C PRO A 276 4.19 5.84 37.74
N ALA A 277 4.50 6.56 36.65
CA ALA A 277 5.37 6.05 35.58
C ALA A 277 6.76 5.63 36.07
N ILE A 278 7.24 6.23 37.17
CA ILE A 278 8.52 5.88 37.79
C ILE A 278 8.56 4.44 38.30
N GLU A 279 7.45 3.88 38.79
CA GLU A 279 7.37 2.49 39.25
C GLU A 279 7.53 1.52 38.09
N ALA A 280 6.96 1.86 36.92
CA ALA A 280 7.09 1.07 35.70
C ALA A 280 8.51 1.03 35.11
N LEU A 281 9.40 1.97 35.47
CA LEU A 281 10.78 1.95 34.98
C LEU A 281 11.56 0.73 35.50
N SER A 282 11.18 0.21 36.66
CA SER A 282 11.73 -1.04 37.20
C SER A 282 11.55 -2.23 36.25
N ARG A 283 10.43 -2.28 35.51
CA ARG A 283 10.13 -3.32 34.50
C ARG A 283 11.08 -3.28 33.31
N PHE A 284 11.68 -2.13 33.03
CA PHE A 284 12.71 -1.98 32.01
C PHE A 284 14.12 -2.26 32.56
N SER A 285 14.24 -2.73 33.81
CA SER A 285 15.48 -2.88 34.56
C SER A 285 16.21 -1.57 34.87
N VAL A 286 15.46 -0.48 35.11
CA VAL A 286 16.02 0.81 35.56
C VAL A 286 15.98 0.82 37.09
N TRP A 287 17.12 0.51 37.72
CA TRP A 287 17.18 0.34 39.18
C TRP A 287 18.10 1.35 39.84
N TYR A 288 19.17 1.74 39.16
CA TYR A 288 20.22 2.58 39.71
C TYR A 288 20.12 4.01 39.19
N VAL A 289 20.59 4.98 39.98
CA VAL A 289 20.63 6.41 39.59
C VAL A 289 21.32 6.60 38.22
N GLU A 290 22.36 5.81 37.94
CA GLU A 290 23.02 5.80 36.63
C GLU A 290 22.10 5.46 35.46
N ASP A 291 21.13 4.56 35.64
CA ASP A 291 20.20 4.18 34.59
C ASP A 291 19.28 5.36 34.25
N TYR A 292 18.76 6.08 35.25
CA TYR A 292 17.95 7.28 35.05
C TYR A 292 18.75 8.39 34.35
N TRP A 293 20.02 8.55 34.71
CA TRP A 293 20.92 9.48 34.03
C TRP A 293 21.15 9.09 32.56
N LYS A 294 21.46 7.81 32.28
CA LYS A 294 21.63 7.30 30.90
C LYS A 294 20.37 7.48 30.06
N LEU A 295 19.19 7.34 30.65
CA LEU A 295 17.92 7.61 29.98
C LEU A 295 17.70 9.09 29.64
N GLY A 296 18.43 10.01 30.29
CA GLY A 296 18.30 11.46 30.13
C GLY A 296 17.29 12.10 31.08
N LEU A 297 16.86 11.40 32.14
CA LEU A 297 15.89 11.90 33.14
C LEU A 297 16.53 12.79 34.22
N LEU A 298 17.86 12.91 34.22
CA LEU A 298 18.63 13.78 35.12
C LEU A 298 19.45 14.81 34.34
N PRO A 299 18.80 15.73 33.60
CA PRO A 299 19.49 16.64 32.67
C PRO A 299 20.43 17.66 33.35
N LYS A 300 20.26 17.89 34.66
CA LYS A 300 21.12 18.79 35.45
C LYS A 300 22.47 18.16 35.81
N VAL A 301 22.59 16.84 35.72
CA VAL A 301 23.84 16.13 36.02
C VAL A 301 24.66 16.00 34.75
N THR A 302 25.72 16.79 34.64
CA THR A 302 26.58 16.86 33.45
C THR A 302 27.75 15.88 33.45
N ASP A 303 28.15 15.37 34.63
CA ASP A 303 29.23 14.40 34.79
C ASP A 303 28.72 13.17 35.56
N PRO A 304 28.88 11.95 35.05
CA PRO A 304 28.53 10.73 35.79
C PRO A 304 29.25 10.61 37.14
N ASN A 305 30.44 11.21 37.32
CA ASN A 305 31.11 11.23 38.62
C ASN A 305 30.38 12.07 39.68
N ALA A 306 29.50 12.99 39.26
CA ALA A 306 28.67 13.79 40.18
C ALA A 306 27.44 13.03 40.70
N LEU A 307 27.15 11.83 40.16
CA LEU A 307 26.09 10.94 40.66
C LEU A 307 26.48 10.27 41.99
N ALA A 308 27.77 10.17 42.29
CA ALA A 308 28.27 9.70 43.58
C ALA A 308 28.27 10.86 44.59
N LEU A 309 27.14 11.11 45.26
CA LEU A 309 27.12 12.07 46.37
C LEU A 309 28.03 11.57 47.50
N PRO A 310 29.07 12.31 47.92
CA PRO A 310 30.02 11.86 48.95
C PRO A 310 29.43 11.71 50.37
N LEU A 311 28.13 11.98 50.56
CA LEU A 311 27.52 12.30 51.86
C LEU A 311 26.25 11.50 52.19
N LEU A 312 25.75 10.65 51.29
CA LEU A 312 24.57 9.81 51.53
C LEU A 312 24.99 8.34 51.63
N GLY A 313 24.47 7.65 52.64
CA GLY A 313 24.78 6.25 52.91
C GLY A 313 24.03 5.34 51.94
N GLY A 314 24.76 4.65 51.07
CA GLY A 314 24.22 3.60 50.20
C GLY A 314 23.31 4.10 49.06
N ASP A 315 23.12 3.23 48.06
CA ASP A 315 22.37 3.55 46.83
C ASP A 315 20.90 3.92 47.09
N ALA A 316 20.32 3.48 48.22
CA ALA A 316 18.91 3.71 48.57
C ALA A 316 18.61 5.18 48.95
N GLU A 317 19.49 5.84 49.71
CA GLU A 317 19.31 7.24 50.10
C GLU A 317 19.53 8.19 48.91
N LEU A 318 20.46 7.83 48.03
CA LEU A 318 20.73 8.49 46.75
C LEU A 318 19.53 8.41 45.80
N LEU A 319 18.94 7.22 45.65
CA LEU A 319 17.72 7.02 44.86
C LEU A 319 16.57 7.89 45.39
N GLN A 320 16.37 7.94 46.71
CA GLN A 320 15.30 8.74 47.30
C GLN A 320 15.47 10.25 47.04
N HIS A 321 16.70 10.75 47.00
CA HIS A 321 17.00 12.15 46.67
C HIS A 321 16.64 12.50 45.23
N TYR A 322 17.05 11.66 44.27
CA TYR A 322 16.79 11.91 42.84
C TYR A 322 15.39 11.51 42.39
N ARG A 323 14.65 10.72 43.17
CA ARG A 323 13.30 10.23 42.82
C ARG A 323 12.34 11.36 42.47
N GLN A 324 12.30 12.42 43.29
CA GLN A 324 11.42 13.56 43.05
C GLN A 324 11.78 14.29 41.75
N GLU A 325 13.07 14.46 41.47
CA GLU A 325 13.52 15.11 40.23
C GLU A 325 13.19 14.27 38.99
N VAL A 326 13.36 12.95 39.06
CA VAL A 326 12.95 12.03 37.99
C VAL A 326 11.45 12.11 37.76
N GLU A 327 10.64 12.10 38.82
CA GLU A 327 9.19 12.19 38.73
C GLU A 327 8.73 13.54 38.13
N ASP A 328 9.33 14.65 38.57
CA ASP A 328 9.05 15.98 38.02
C ASP A 328 9.39 16.06 36.52
N ASN A 329 10.51 15.46 36.10
CA ASN A 329 10.94 15.44 34.70
C ASN A 329 10.06 14.54 33.83
N LEU A 330 9.65 13.36 34.33
CA LEU A 330 8.68 12.49 33.66
C LEU A 330 7.32 13.19 33.49
N ASN A 331 6.85 13.87 34.54
CA ASN A 331 5.62 14.65 34.52
C ASN A 331 5.69 15.81 33.50
N ALA A 332 6.85 16.48 33.40
CA ALA A 332 7.07 17.58 32.46
C ALA A 332 7.00 17.14 30.99
N ILE A 333 7.45 15.91 30.68
CA ILE A 333 7.35 15.34 29.32
C ILE A 333 6.02 14.60 29.06
N GLY A 334 5.09 14.64 30.02
CA GLY A 334 3.75 14.07 29.91
C GLY A 334 3.64 12.58 30.21
N LEU A 335 4.63 11.99 30.88
CA LEU A 335 4.62 10.59 31.32
C LEU A 335 4.34 10.53 32.83
N ARG A 336 3.08 10.63 33.23
CA ARG A 336 2.71 10.66 34.66
C ARG A 336 2.48 9.27 35.21
N THR A 337 1.87 8.42 34.40
CA THR A 337 1.32 7.13 34.81
C THR A 337 1.74 5.99 33.89
N VAL A 338 1.55 4.75 34.34
CA VAL A 338 1.72 3.55 33.52
C VAL A 338 0.84 3.61 32.27
N TYR A 339 -0.37 4.16 32.39
CA TYR A 339 -1.23 4.43 31.23
C TYR A 339 -0.53 5.28 30.17
N ASP A 340 0.18 6.35 30.56
CA ASP A 340 0.88 7.21 29.62
C ASP A 340 2.03 6.46 28.90
N LEU A 341 2.71 5.54 29.59
CA LEU A 341 3.73 4.68 28.99
C LEU A 341 3.10 3.70 27.97
N LYS A 342 1.99 3.04 28.34
CA LYS A 342 1.23 2.14 27.46
C LYS A 342 0.70 2.88 26.22
N GLN A 343 0.12 4.06 26.39
CA GLN A 343 -0.41 4.91 25.30
C GLN A 343 0.67 5.37 24.33
N ASN A 344 1.89 5.65 24.82
CA ASN A 344 3.02 6.02 23.96
C ASN A 344 3.82 4.81 23.48
N HIS A 345 3.36 3.58 23.78
CA HIS A 345 4.03 2.32 23.46
C HIS A 345 5.50 2.26 23.95
N LEU A 346 5.76 2.82 25.13
CA LEU A 346 7.09 2.87 25.73
C LEU A 346 7.31 1.63 26.59
N VAL A 347 7.90 0.60 26.00
CA VAL A 347 8.01 -0.75 26.62
C VAL A 347 9.44 -1.28 26.73
N SER A 348 10.42 -0.50 26.30
CA SER A 348 11.85 -0.81 26.40
C SER A 348 12.64 0.43 26.81
N LYS A 349 13.85 0.20 27.36
CA LYS A 349 14.79 1.30 27.66
C LYS A 349 15.11 2.12 26.42
N SER A 350 15.34 1.47 25.28
CA SER A 350 15.69 2.13 24.01
C SER A 350 14.56 3.04 23.51
N LEU A 351 13.30 2.57 23.56
CA LEU A 351 12.13 3.35 23.19
C LEU A 351 11.91 4.55 24.11
N LEU A 352 12.02 4.33 25.42
CA LEU A 352 11.88 5.39 26.42
C LEU A 352 12.95 6.47 26.25
N HIS A 353 14.21 6.07 26.09
CA HIS A 353 15.32 6.99 25.86
C HIS A 353 15.10 7.85 24.60
N HIS A 354 14.70 7.20 23.50
CA HIS A 354 14.40 7.89 22.25
C HIS A 354 13.26 8.92 22.42
N TYR A 355 12.20 8.56 23.14
CA TYR A 355 11.08 9.45 23.44
C TYR A 355 11.51 10.66 24.27
N ILE A 356 12.27 10.44 25.36
CA ILE A 356 12.77 11.49 26.24
C ILE A 356 13.63 12.49 25.44
N LEU A 357 14.60 11.99 24.66
CA LEU A 357 15.45 12.84 23.84
C LEU A 357 14.66 13.68 22.81
N ARG A 358 13.58 13.14 22.26
CA ARG A 358 12.74 13.86 21.30
C ARG A 358 11.94 14.98 21.98
N LYS A 359 11.40 14.74 23.18
CA LYS A 359 10.61 15.72 23.93
C LYS A 359 11.47 16.82 24.54
N LEU A 360 12.64 16.47 25.09
CA LEU A 360 13.58 17.44 25.67
C LEU A 360 14.24 18.35 24.63
N LYS A 361 14.27 17.99 23.34
CA LYS A 361 14.72 18.89 22.25
C LYS A 361 13.65 19.88 21.79
N GLN A 362 12.40 19.69 22.18
CA GLN A 362 11.26 20.53 21.78
C GLN A 362 10.87 21.56 22.85
N VAL A 363 11.37 21.39 24.07
CA VAL A 363 11.32 22.34 25.18
C VAL A 363 12.62 23.15 25.16
#